data_AF-A0A537XE03-F1
#
_entry.id   AF-A0A537XE03-F1
#
_cell.length_a   1.000
_cell.length_b   1.000
_cell.length_c   1.000
_cell.angle_alpha   90.00
_cell.angle_beta   90.00
_cell.angle_gamma   90.00
#
_symmetry.space_group_name_H-M   'P 1'
#
loop_
_entity.id
_entity.type
_entity.pdbx_description
1 polymer ?
#
loop_
_entity_poly.entity_id
_entity_poly.type
_entity_poly.pdbx_seq_one_letter_code
_entity_poly.pdbx_strand_id
1 'polypeptide(L)'
;MDAFAWIVAGGLGALIIALVLIGRYYPGTGAEVLDWKPTRSLEAEAELEAEDVQQMLDAQNERRRARGEGERTLDDLEGDIAAGMREQARLRAAYQQEQRSPEQRALDDEDLRQLLAARNERRRQRGEPEIGEEEFRAEIEADRPQ
;
A
#
# COMPACT_ATOMS: atom_id res chain seq x y z
N MET A 1 -44.78 16.21 23.98
CA MET A 1 -43.99 16.96 22.99
C MET A 1 -44.94 17.76 22.13
N ASP A 2 -44.60 19.01 21.82
CA ASP A 2 -45.42 19.93 21.01
C ASP A 2 -45.51 19.45 19.56
N ALA A 3 -46.66 19.67 18.90
CA ALA A 3 -46.88 19.36 17.49
C ALA A 3 -45.87 20.07 16.58
N PHE A 4 -45.46 21.29 16.96
CA PHE A 4 -44.41 22.03 16.26
C PHE A 4 -43.08 21.25 16.20
N ALA A 5 -42.67 20.66 17.32
CA ALA A 5 -41.41 19.90 17.39
C ALA A 5 -41.43 18.66 16.48
N TRP A 6 -42.58 17.98 16.38
CA TRP A 6 -42.74 16.84 15.47
C TRP A 6 -42.68 17.22 14.00
N ILE A 7 -43.26 18.38 13.64
CA ILE A 7 -43.20 18.89 12.27
C ILE A 7 -41.76 19.25 11.89
N VAL A 8 -41.04 19.95 12.76
CA VAL A 8 -39.64 20.33 12.53
C VAL A 8 -38.74 19.10 12.45
N ALA A 9 -38.87 18.16 13.40
CA ALA A 9 -38.08 16.95 13.42
C ALA A 9 -38.37 16.06 12.20
N GLY A 10 -39.64 15.91 11.81
CA GLY A 10 -40.05 15.18 10.62
C GLY A 10 -39.52 15.83 9.33
N GLY A 11 -39.59 17.15 9.23
CA GLY A 11 -39.05 17.89 8.08
C GLY A 11 -37.53 17.77 7.96
N LEU A 12 -36.80 17.91 9.07
CA LEU A 12 -35.35 17.73 9.07
C LEU A 12 -34.94 16.28 8.75
N GLY A 13 -35.66 15.30 9.31
CA GLY A 13 -35.45 13.89 9.00
C GLY A 13 -35.68 13.59 7.52
N ALA A 14 -36.76 14.11 6.94
CA ALA A 14 -37.06 13.98 5.52
C ALA A 14 -35.97 14.62 4.64
N LEU A 15 -35.46 15.80 5.03
CA LEU A 15 -34.36 16.46 4.32
C LEU A 15 -33.09 15.62 4.33
N ILE A 16 -32.70 15.08 5.50
CA ILE A 16 -31.51 14.21 5.62
C ILE A 16 -31.67 12.97 4.75
N ILE A 17 -32.84 12.32 4.80
CA ILE A 17 -33.12 11.15 3.95
C ILE A 17 -33.01 11.52 2.47
N ALA A 18 -33.57 12.66 2.05
CA ALA A 18 -33.48 13.12 0.68
C ALA A 18 -32.03 13.35 0.22
N LEU A 19 -31.19 13.98 1.06
CA LEU A 19 -29.77 14.19 0.75
C LEU A 19 -29.00 12.87 0.64
N VAL A 20 -29.26 11.91 1.53
CA VAL A 20 -28.65 10.57 1.47
C VAL A 20 -29.08 9.84 0.19
N LEU A 21 -30.36 9.91 -0.18
CA LEU A 21 -30.84 9.30 -1.42
C LEU A 21 -30.18 9.93 -2.64
N ILE A 22 -30.06 11.27 -2.69
CA ILE A 22 -29.34 11.95 -3.78
C ILE A 22 -27.89 11.47 -3.83
N GLY A 23 -27.15 11.50 -2.72
CA GLY A 23 -25.75 11.05 -2.71
C GLY A 23 -25.58 9.57 -3.07
N ARG A 24 -26.53 8.71 -2.71
CA ARG A 24 -26.45 7.26 -2.95
C ARG A 24 -26.84 6.84 -4.37
N TYR A 25 -27.78 7.57 -5.00
CA TYR A 25 -28.34 7.22 -6.30
C TYR A 25 -27.90 8.14 -7.44
N TYR A 26 -27.26 9.28 -7.14
CA TYR A 26 -26.70 10.15 -8.16
C TYR A 26 -25.41 9.51 -8.75
N PRO A 27 -25.37 9.22 -10.06
CA PRO A 27 -24.26 8.48 -10.68
C PRO A 27 -23.03 9.34 -11.01
N GLY A 28 -23.14 10.68 -10.92
CA GLY A 28 -22.06 11.59 -11.27
C GLY A 28 -21.10 11.85 -10.11
N THR A 29 -19.81 11.98 -10.40
CA THR A 29 -18.85 12.45 -9.41
C THR A 29 -19.03 13.96 -9.20
N GLY A 30 -18.78 14.49 -8.00
CA GLY A 30 -18.87 15.94 -7.75
C GLY A 30 -18.02 16.76 -8.72
N ALA A 31 -16.91 16.19 -9.20
CA ALA A 31 -16.04 16.78 -10.22
C ALA A 31 -16.71 16.92 -11.59
N GLU A 32 -17.54 15.95 -12.00
CA GLU A 32 -18.32 16.02 -13.25
C GLU A 32 -19.44 17.06 -13.19
N VAL A 33 -20.07 17.25 -12.02
CA VAL A 33 -21.09 18.29 -11.81
C VAL A 33 -20.50 19.70 -11.91
N LEU A 34 -19.27 19.86 -11.43
CA LEU A 34 -18.54 21.14 -11.42
C LEU A 34 -17.78 21.41 -12.72
N ASP A 35 -17.78 20.47 -13.69
CA ASP A 35 -16.89 20.44 -14.86
C ASP A 35 -15.45 20.81 -14.49
N TRP A 36 -14.96 20.26 -13.38
CA TRP A 36 -13.62 20.58 -12.89
C TRP A 36 -12.58 19.94 -13.82
N LYS A 37 -12.10 20.73 -14.77
CA LYS A 37 -10.93 20.39 -15.59
C LYS A 37 -9.68 20.97 -14.94
N PRO A 38 -8.57 20.22 -14.83
CA PRO A 38 -7.28 20.77 -14.43
C PRO A 38 -6.98 22.03 -15.24
N THR A 39 -6.56 23.10 -14.58
CA THR A 39 -6.28 24.39 -15.22
C THR A 39 -5.06 24.35 -16.14
N ARG A 40 -4.27 23.26 -16.07
CA ARG A 40 -3.03 23.03 -16.81
C ARG A 40 -3.02 21.65 -17.43
N SER A 41 -2.27 21.50 -18.53
CA SER A 41 -2.02 20.19 -19.14
C SER A 41 -1.10 19.35 -18.26
N LEU A 42 -1.15 18.02 -18.43
CA LEU A 42 -0.27 17.08 -17.73
C LEU A 42 1.22 17.37 -17.99
N GLU A 43 1.56 17.78 -19.21
CA GLU A 43 2.95 18.14 -19.57
C GLU A 43 3.44 19.36 -18.79
N ALA A 44 2.61 20.40 -18.68
CA ALA A 44 2.94 21.59 -17.90
C ALA A 44 3.04 21.28 -16.40
N GLU A 45 2.26 20.33 -15.89
CA GLU A 45 2.34 19.90 -14.49
C GLU A 45 3.63 19.12 -14.21
N ALA A 46 4.04 18.22 -15.12
CA ALA A 46 5.30 17.48 -15.01
C ALA A 46 6.53 18.40 -15.07
N GLU A 47 6.51 19.43 -15.92
CA GLU A 47 7.58 20.44 -15.98
C GLU A 47 7.71 21.22 -14.66
N LEU A 48 6.58 21.64 -14.08
CA LEU A 48 6.56 22.37 -12.82
C LEU A 48 7.03 21.51 -11.65
N GLU A 49 6.66 20.23 -11.62
CA GLU A 49 7.13 19.30 -10.59
C GLU A 49 8.64 19.08 -10.68
N ALA A 50 9.19 18.95 -11.90
CA ALA A 50 10.63 18.85 -12.11
C ALA A 50 11.38 20.12 -11.65
N GLU A 51 10.82 21.31 -11.92
CA GLU A 51 11.38 22.58 -11.46
C GLU A 51 11.35 22.70 -9.92
N ASP A 52 10.26 22.28 -9.28
CA ASP A 52 10.13 22.30 -7.82
C ASP A 52 11.16 21.39 -7.14
N VAL A 53 11.36 20.17 -7.66
CA VAL A 53 12.40 19.25 -7.18
C VAL A 53 13.79 19.87 -7.29
N GLN A 54 14.09 20.54 -8.41
CA GLN A 54 15.37 21.22 -8.59
C GLN A 54 15.55 22.37 -7.59
N GLN A 55 14.51 23.18 -7.37
CA GLN A 55 14.54 24.26 -6.39
C GLN A 55 14.79 23.74 -4.96
N MET A 56 14.16 22.63 -4.58
CA MET A 56 14.39 21.98 -3.30
C MET A 56 15.84 21.50 -3.15
N LEU A 57 16.41 20.89 -4.20
CA LEU A 57 17.80 20.44 -4.21
C LEU A 57 18.78 21.61 -4.06
N ASP A 58 18.56 22.69 -4.80
CA ASP A 58 19.38 23.89 -4.75
C ASP A 58 19.35 24.54 -3.37
N ALA A 59 18.17 24.64 -2.75
CA ALA A 59 18.02 25.17 -1.40
C ALA A 59 18.73 24.29 -0.34
N GLN A 60 18.70 22.96 -0.50
CA GLN A 60 19.48 22.07 0.36
C GLN A 60 20.98 22.26 0.15
N ASN A 61 21.43 22.35 -1.10
CA ASN A 61 22.84 22.54 -1.43
C ASN A 61 23.38 23.88 -0.95
N GLU A 62 22.59 24.95 -0.98
CA GLU A 62 22.94 26.23 -0.37
C GLU A 62 23.23 26.08 1.14
N ARG A 63 22.34 25.39 1.87
CA ARG A 63 22.55 25.12 3.30
C ARG A 63 23.78 24.24 3.55
N ARG A 64 24.05 23.28 2.67
CA ARG A 64 25.23 22.39 2.73
C ARG A 64 26.51 23.17 2.51
N ARG A 65 26.55 24.02 1.47
CA ARG A 65 27.65 24.94 1.20
C ARG A 65 27.94 25.85 2.39
N ALA A 66 26.90 26.39 3.02
CA ALA A 66 27.06 27.22 4.22
C ALA A 66 27.71 26.48 5.40
N ARG A 67 27.57 25.15 5.48
CA ARG A 67 28.24 24.28 6.47
C ARG A 67 29.58 23.70 5.99
N GLY A 68 30.01 24.00 4.75
CA GLY A 68 31.20 23.41 4.15
C GLY A 68 31.03 21.93 3.75
N GLU A 69 29.79 21.46 3.64
CA GLU A 69 29.47 20.12 3.13
C GLU A 69 29.44 20.11 1.60
N GLY A 70 29.75 18.96 1.00
CA GLY A 70 29.63 18.76 -0.44
C GLY A 70 28.18 18.86 -0.93
N GLU A 71 28.01 19.38 -2.15
CA GLU A 71 26.72 19.39 -2.83
C GLU A 71 26.25 17.97 -3.15
N ARG A 72 24.93 17.82 -3.24
CA ARG A 72 24.26 16.58 -3.63
C ARG A 72 23.63 16.72 -4.98
N THR A 73 23.65 15.63 -5.73
CA THR A 73 22.93 15.46 -6.98
C THR A 73 21.61 14.73 -6.75
N LEU A 74 20.76 14.69 -7.77
CA LEU A 74 19.52 13.92 -7.74
C LEU A 74 19.80 12.40 -7.62
N ASP A 75 20.85 11.92 -8.29
CA ASP A 75 21.28 10.50 -8.25
C ASP A 75 21.73 10.09 -6.84
N ASP A 76 22.46 10.97 -6.15
CA ASP A 76 22.83 10.75 -4.74
C ASP A 76 21.60 10.60 -3.84
N LEU A 77 20.58 11.43 -4.08
CA LEU A 77 19.33 11.40 -3.32
C LEU A 77 18.52 10.13 -3.62
N GLU A 78 18.47 9.70 -4.88
CA GLU A 78 17.81 8.46 -5.28
C GLU A 78 18.50 7.24 -4.63
N GLY A 79 19.83 7.22 -4.61
CA GLY A 79 20.62 6.21 -3.90
C GLY A 79 20.30 6.15 -2.39
N ASP A 80 20.23 7.31 -1.73
CA ASP A 80 19.87 7.43 -0.31
C ASP A 80 18.45 6.91 -0.05
N ILE A 81 17.48 7.27 -0.90
CA ILE A 81 16.08 6.80 -0.79
C ILE A 81 16.02 5.29 -0.97
N ALA A 82 16.67 4.73 -1.99
CA ALA A 82 16.69 3.30 -2.23
C ALA A 82 17.34 2.52 -1.08
N ALA A 83 18.40 3.06 -0.48
CA ALA A 83 19.01 2.51 0.73
C ALA A 83 18.04 2.56 1.93
N GLY A 84 17.40 3.70 2.18
CA GLY A 84 16.43 3.87 3.26
C GLY A 84 15.21 2.96 3.13
N MET A 85 14.69 2.79 1.91
CA MET A 85 13.58 1.88 1.63
C MET A 85 13.94 0.42 1.90
N ARG A 86 15.14 -0.01 1.50
CA ARG A 86 15.66 -1.36 1.81
C ARG A 86 15.78 -1.57 3.32
N GLU A 87 16.27 -0.57 4.04
CA GLU A 87 16.41 -0.68 5.49
C GLU A 87 15.05 -0.71 6.20
N GLN A 88 14.10 0.15 5.80
CA GLN A 88 12.74 0.08 6.33
C GLN A 88 12.07 -1.27 6.05
N ALA A 89 12.26 -1.84 4.86
CA ALA A 89 11.73 -3.15 4.53
C ALA A 89 12.29 -4.24 5.44
N ARG A 90 13.61 -4.21 5.71
CA ARG A 90 14.27 -5.14 6.65
C ARG A 90 13.71 -5.01 8.06
N LEU A 91 13.60 -3.79 8.56
CA LEU A 91 13.06 -3.53 9.90
C LEU A 91 11.61 -4.02 10.00
N ARG A 92 10.77 -3.74 9.02
CA ARG A 92 9.39 -4.24 8.97
C ARG A 92 9.34 -5.76 8.98
N ALA A 93 10.16 -6.43 8.19
CA ALA A 93 10.23 -7.89 8.16
C ALA A 93 10.66 -8.47 9.52
N ALA A 94 11.67 -7.87 10.17
CA ALA A 94 12.11 -8.27 11.49
C ALA A 94 10.99 -8.10 12.54
N TYR A 95 10.32 -6.95 12.55
CA TYR A 95 9.19 -6.71 13.46
C TYR A 95 8.03 -7.68 13.24
N GLN A 96 7.70 -7.98 11.99
CA GLN A 96 6.65 -8.96 11.68
C GLN A 96 7.03 -10.36 12.16
N GLN A 97 8.29 -10.76 12.01
CA GLN A 97 8.78 -12.05 12.49
C GLN A 97 8.74 -12.13 14.03
N GLU A 98 9.13 -11.06 14.71
CA GLU A 98 9.13 -10.96 16.16
C GLU A 98 7.69 -10.96 16.73
N GLN A 99 6.76 -10.26 16.09
CA GLN A 99 5.35 -10.20 16.50
C GLN A 99 4.55 -11.46 16.12
N ARG A 100 5.12 -12.37 15.33
CA ARG A 100 4.44 -13.61 14.93
C ARG A 100 4.15 -14.46 16.17
N SER A 101 2.87 -14.54 16.53
CA SER A 101 2.41 -15.24 17.72
C SER A 101 2.72 -16.74 17.61
N PRO A 102 2.96 -17.46 18.73
CA PRO A 102 3.18 -18.92 18.70
C PRO A 102 2.10 -19.70 17.95
N GLU A 103 0.84 -19.26 18.07
CA GLU A 103 -0.31 -19.82 17.36
C GLU A 103 -0.18 -19.68 15.84
N GLN A 104 0.23 -18.51 15.35
CA GLN A 104 0.42 -18.27 13.92
C GLN A 104 1.52 -19.16 13.35
N ARG A 105 2.64 -19.32 14.08
CA ARG A 105 3.72 -20.24 13.67
C ARG A 105 3.24 -21.68 13.53
N ALA A 106 2.41 -22.14 14.48
CA ALA A 106 1.83 -23.47 14.43
C ALA A 106 0.87 -23.65 13.24
N LEU A 107 0.06 -22.64 12.92
CA LEU A 107 -0.80 -22.60 11.74
C LEU A 107 0.02 -22.69 10.45
N ASP A 108 1.10 -21.92 10.33
CA ASP A 108 1.97 -21.96 9.14
C ASP A 108 2.61 -23.34 8.91
N ASP A 109 3.05 -23.98 10.00
CA ASP A 109 3.63 -25.34 9.94
C ASP A 109 2.55 -26.40 9.61
N GLU A 110 1.32 -26.21 10.11
CA GLU A 110 0.20 -27.07 9.77
C GLU A 110 -0.18 -26.94 8.28
N ASP A 111 -0.28 -25.72 7.78
CA ASP A 111 -0.55 -25.44 6.37
C ASP A 111 0.51 -26.08 5.47
N LEU A 112 1.80 -25.99 5.85
CA LEU A 112 2.89 -26.65 5.12
C LEU A 112 2.70 -28.17 5.07
N ARG A 113 2.32 -28.79 6.19
CA ARG A 113 2.08 -30.24 6.26
C ARG A 113 0.87 -30.65 5.44
N GLN A 114 -0.20 -29.87 5.45
CA GLN A 114 -1.39 -30.15 4.63
C GLN A 114 -1.05 -30.08 3.13
N LEU A 115 -0.27 -29.07 2.72
CA LEU A 115 0.21 -28.96 1.33
C LEU A 115 1.12 -30.12 0.94
N LEU A 116 2.05 -30.51 1.82
CA LEU A 116 2.92 -31.67 1.61
C LEU A 116 2.11 -32.95 1.46
N ALA A 117 1.12 -33.17 2.32
CA ALA A 117 0.25 -34.35 2.28
C ALA A 117 -0.55 -34.41 0.98
N ALA A 118 -1.16 -33.29 0.58
CA ALA A 118 -1.89 -33.19 -0.69
C ALA A 118 -0.98 -33.43 -1.90
N ARG A 119 0.27 -32.97 -1.85
CA ARG A 119 1.26 -33.21 -2.90
C ARG A 119 1.70 -34.66 -2.96
N ASN A 120 2.07 -35.26 -1.83
CA ASN A 120 2.47 -36.66 -1.76
C ASN A 120 1.35 -37.60 -2.19
N GLU A 121 0.09 -37.26 -1.90
CA GLU A 121 -1.07 -37.99 -2.44
C GLU A 121 -1.09 -38.00 -3.98
N ARG A 122 -0.86 -36.85 -4.63
CA ARG A 122 -0.76 -36.78 -6.10
C ARG A 122 0.44 -37.57 -6.62
N ARG A 123 1.58 -37.53 -5.92
CA ARG A 123 2.79 -38.29 -6.29
C ARG A 123 2.54 -39.79 -6.22
N ARG A 124 1.85 -40.27 -5.16
CA ARG A 124 1.42 -41.68 -5.03
C ARG A 124 0.56 -42.13 -6.21
N GLN A 125 -0.41 -41.32 -6.62
CA GLN A 125 -1.27 -41.63 -7.76
C GLN A 125 -0.49 -41.73 -9.09
N ARG A 126 0.62 -41.00 -9.22
CA ARG A 126 1.52 -41.05 -10.38
C ARG A 126 2.62 -42.11 -10.27
N GLY A 127 2.71 -42.84 -9.16
CA GLY A 127 3.77 -43.82 -8.90
C GLY A 127 5.14 -43.18 -8.64
N GLU A 128 5.17 -41.90 -8.25
CA GLU A 128 6.39 -41.18 -7.89
C GLU A 128 6.71 -41.36 -6.39
N PRO A 129 8.01 -41.32 -6.00
CA PRO A 129 8.38 -41.35 -4.60
C PRO A 129 7.87 -40.11 -3.86
N GLU A 130 7.53 -40.30 -2.58
CA GLU A 130 7.18 -39.22 -1.66
C GLU A 130 8.39 -38.36 -1.34
N ILE A 131 8.15 -37.07 -1.14
CA ILE A 131 9.18 -36.10 -0.75
C ILE A 131 9.05 -35.76 0.74
N GLY A 132 10.19 -35.48 1.37
CA GLY A 132 10.24 -35.06 2.78
C GLY A 132 9.83 -33.61 2.98
N GLU A 133 9.53 -33.23 4.23
CA GLU A 133 9.16 -31.85 4.56
C GLU A 133 10.29 -30.86 4.26
N GLU A 134 11.55 -31.23 4.54
CA GLU A 134 12.72 -30.39 4.27
C GLU A 134 12.91 -30.14 2.77
N GLU A 135 12.77 -31.19 1.95
CA GLU A 135 12.88 -31.10 0.50
C GLU A 135 11.76 -30.25 -0.09
N PHE A 136 10.52 -30.43 0.39
CA PHE A 136 9.38 -29.64 -0.04
C PHE A 136 9.49 -28.16 0.36
N ARG A 137 9.99 -27.89 1.57
CA ARG A 137 10.24 -26.52 2.05
C ARG A 137 11.29 -25.82 1.19
N ALA A 138 12.39 -26.50 0.86
CA ALA A 138 13.43 -25.98 -0.01
C ALA A 138 12.91 -25.68 -1.43
N GLU A 139 12.01 -26.52 -1.96
CA GLU A 139 11.40 -26.28 -3.27
C GLU A 139 10.48 -25.04 -3.28
N ILE A 140 9.65 -24.86 -2.24
CA ILE A 140 8.80 -23.66 -2.11
C ILE A 140 9.64 -22.38 -2.01
N GLU A 141 10.77 -22.45 -1.30
CA GLU A 141 11.68 -21.31 -1.15
C GLU A 141 12.41 -20.99 -2.46
N ALA A 142 12.77 -22.01 -3.25
CA ALA A 142 13.38 -21.85 -4.58
C ALA A 142 12.40 -21.26 -5.62
N ASP A 143 11.10 -21.50 -5.48
CA ASP A 143 10.06 -21.05 -6.42
C ASP A 143 9.49 -19.65 -6.09
N ARG A 144 9.95 -19.02 -4.99
CA ARG A 144 9.56 -17.64 -4.67
C ARG A 144 10.26 -16.66 -5.63
N PRO A 145 9.51 -15.73 -6.27
CA PRO A 145 10.13 -14.65 -7.01
C PRO A 145 10.95 -13.77 -6.06
N GLN A 146 12.19 -13.47 -6.46
CA GLN A 146 13.12 -12.58 -5.76
C GLN A 146 12.71 -11.12 -5.89
#